data_AF-A0A3D3MUF5-F1
#
_entry.id   AF-A0A3D3MUF5-F1
#
_cell.length_a   1.000
_cell.length_b   1.000
_cell.length_c   1.000
_cell.angle_alpha   90.00
_cell.angle_beta   90.00
_cell.angle_gamma   90.00
#
_symmetry.space_group_name_H-M   'P 1'
#
loop_
_entity.id
_entity.type
_entity.pdbx_description
1 polymer ?
#
loop_
_entity_poly.entity_id
_entity_poly.type
_entity_poly.pdbx_seq_one_letter_code
_entity_poly.pdbx_strand_id
1 'polypeptide(L)'
;NVKEVLGTQDSFFTGAPDLDIHTPTYIRRMYLQDLYRFYRLYDRKLEFKSPFFVSDDLTHVGFFFTKRIFGDLLKDEVKELTHFLMKRKDMILLQALDGFYFSESSVEAWLLRAYIESSIEDYRTALQSYQRALALDPNSERAMKGYAQCCLHARKFDQAESTYRKLLQADEGNLRLQLRLAFALISQDKMDEGFGILYKVRYEHPDNQEAARIFAWASLLQGKVEQAEKVYGEMKARGQFEPVDNLNYGYCKLFHQQVSQGIELFREYLSSITKDEQMEYESLYDEMQEDKELLSRYGFTDIDLKLICDLVVNPRS
;
A
#
# COMPACT_ATOMS: atom_id res chain seq x y z
N ASN A 1 -44.84 -42.73 22.64
CA ASN A 1 -44.72 -44.04 21.98
C ASN A 1 -43.32 -44.54 22.27
N VAL A 2 -43.17 -45.76 22.79
CA VAL A 2 -41.99 -46.30 23.50
C VAL A 2 -40.72 -46.46 22.62
N LYS A 3 -40.75 -45.94 21.38
CA LYS A 3 -39.62 -45.91 20.44
C LYS A 3 -38.65 -44.73 20.60
N GLU A 4 -38.92 -43.74 21.45
CA GLU A 4 -38.01 -42.60 21.69
C GLU A 4 -37.16 -42.69 22.97
N VAL A 5 -37.32 -43.76 23.78
CA VAL A 5 -36.58 -43.91 25.06
C VAL A 5 -35.54 -45.05 25.01
N LEU A 6 -35.53 -45.88 23.97
CA LEU A 6 -34.56 -46.97 23.80
C LEU A 6 -34.02 -46.98 22.36
N GLY A 7 -33.08 -46.08 22.10
CA GLY A 7 -32.32 -46.02 20.84
C GLY A 7 -30.86 -45.62 21.02
N THR A 8 -30.37 -45.60 22.26
CA THR A 8 -28.96 -45.38 22.60
C THR A 8 -28.39 -46.68 23.15
N GLN A 9 -27.98 -47.57 22.25
CA GLN A 9 -26.85 -48.48 22.41
C GLN A 9 -26.65 -49.20 21.07
N ASP A 10 -25.39 -49.24 20.63
CA ASP A 10 -24.89 -49.93 19.44
C ASP A 10 -25.06 -49.23 18.07
N SER A 11 -24.28 -48.16 17.89
CA SER A 11 -23.59 -47.94 16.61
C SER A 11 -22.16 -47.41 16.84
N PHE A 12 -21.39 -48.15 17.63
CA PHE A 12 -19.94 -48.08 17.51
C PHE A 12 -19.53 -48.79 16.22
N PHE A 13 -18.86 -48.05 15.33
CA PHE A 13 -18.20 -48.54 14.11
C PHE A 13 -19.10 -49.08 12.99
N THR A 14 -19.65 -48.17 12.17
CA THR A 14 -19.96 -48.48 10.77
C THR A 14 -19.30 -47.48 9.82
N GLY A 15 -18.17 -47.91 9.26
CA GLY A 15 -17.67 -47.52 7.94
C GLY A 15 -17.42 -46.03 7.68
N ALA A 16 -16.38 -45.47 8.28
CA ALA A 16 -15.66 -44.41 7.58
C ALA A 16 -15.02 -45.06 6.34
N PRO A 17 -15.12 -44.49 5.12
CA PRO A 17 -14.35 -44.99 3.98
C PRO A 17 -12.88 -45.01 4.38
N ASP A 18 -12.12 -46.05 4.01
CA ASP A 18 -10.70 -46.23 4.34
C ASP A 18 -9.97 -44.88 4.24
N LEU A 19 -9.86 -44.22 5.38
CA LEU A 19 -9.43 -42.84 5.46
C LEU A 19 -7.92 -42.97 5.46
N ASP A 20 -7.30 -42.73 4.32
CA ASP A 20 -5.85 -42.79 4.19
C ASP A 20 -5.22 -41.74 5.11
N ILE A 21 -4.87 -42.21 6.30
CA ILE A 21 -4.31 -41.43 7.40
C ILE A 21 -2.90 -40.95 7.11
N HIS A 22 -2.27 -41.45 6.05
CA HIS A 22 -0.93 -41.08 5.64
C HIS A 22 -0.92 -39.98 4.58
N THR A 23 -2.09 -39.55 4.08
CA THR A 23 -2.14 -38.42 3.15
C THR A 23 -1.68 -37.12 3.83
N PRO A 24 -0.90 -36.26 3.14
CA PRO A 24 -0.51 -34.95 3.67
C PRO A 24 -1.70 -34.09 4.10
N THR A 25 -2.85 -34.25 3.45
CA THR A 25 -4.09 -33.52 3.79
C THR A 25 -4.70 -34.01 5.10
N TYR A 26 -4.75 -35.33 5.33
CA TYR A 26 -5.23 -35.88 6.60
C TYR A 26 -4.31 -35.48 7.75
N ILE A 27 -3.00 -35.65 7.58
CA ILE A 27 -1.99 -35.30 8.58
C ILE A 27 -2.13 -33.81 8.98
N ARG A 28 -2.15 -32.89 8.01
CA ARG A 28 -2.35 -31.45 8.29
C ARG A 28 -3.65 -31.17 9.02
N ARG A 29 -4.75 -31.83 8.65
CA ARG A 29 -6.05 -31.68 9.31
C ARG A 29 -6.00 -32.13 10.77
N MET A 30 -5.36 -33.27 11.05
CA MET A 30 -5.20 -33.76 12.43
C MET A 30 -4.37 -32.78 13.26
N TYR A 31 -3.22 -32.32 12.76
CA TYR A 31 -2.42 -31.30 13.45
C TYR A 31 -3.20 -30.03 13.75
N LEU A 32 -3.97 -29.51 12.79
CA LEU A 32 -4.80 -28.32 13.01
C LEU A 32 -5.91 -28.56 14.06
N GLN A 33 -6.54 -29.75 14.03
CA GLN A 33 -7.55 -30.11 15.03
C GLN A 33 -6.95 -30.24 16.42
N ASP A 34 -5.76 -30.83 16.54
CA ASP A 34 -5.10 -31.01 17.83
C ASP A 34 -4.60 -29.68 18.40
N LEU A 35 -4.03 -28.81 17.55
CA LEU A 35 -3.71 -27.45 17.95
C LEU A 35 -4.96 -26.69 18.40
N TYR A 36 -6.08 -26.82 17.68
CA TYR A 36 -7.34 -26.21 18.08
C TYR A 36 -7.82 -26.74 19.44
N ARG A 37 -7.87 -28.07 19.63
CA ARG A 37 -8.27 -28.69 20.89
C ARG A 37 -7.39 -28.22 22.04
N PHE A 38 -6.07 -28.19 21.85
CA PHE A 38 -5.13 -27.76 22.87
C PHE A 38 -5.29 -26.27 23.21
N TYR A 39 -5.30 -25.38 22.22
CA TYR A 39 -5.31 -23.93 22.49
C TYR A 39 -6.71 -23.33 22.71
N ARG A 40 -7.79 -24.08 22.45
CA ARG A 40 -9.18 -23.60 22.65
C ARG A 40 -9.95 -24.37 23.71
N LEU A 41 -9.81 -25.69 23.76
CA LEU A 41 -10.67 -26.53 24.60
C LEU A 41 -9.97 -26.96 25.90
N TYR A 42 -8.67 -27.21 25.90
CA TYR A 42 -7.92 -27.62 27.09
C TYR A 42 -8.10 -26.64 28.26
N ASP A 43 -8.28 -27.17 29.47
CA ASP A 43 -8.62 -26.37 30.65
C ASP A 43 -7.48 -25.43 31.08
N ARG A 44 -6.23 -25.88 30.97
CA ARG A 44 -5.04 -25.10 31.29
C ARG A 44 -4.45 -24.35 30.09
N LYS A 45 -5.23 -24.14 29.03
CA LYS A 45 -4.77 -23.44 27.81
C LYS A 45 -4.15 -22.07 28.09
N LEU A 46 -4.56 -21.37 29.15
CA LEU A 46 -4.03 -20.06 29.54
C LEU A 46 -2.61 -20.12 30.12
N GLU A 47 -2.13 -21.30 30.52
CA GLU A 47 -0.73 -21.51 30.93
C GLU A 47 0.23 -21.51 29.74
N PHE A 48 -0.29 -21.62 28.50
CA PHE A 48 0.48 -21.69 27.27
C PHE A 48 0.18 -20.51 26.36
N LYS A 49 1.22 -19.97 25.74
CA LYS A 49 1.08 -18.93 24.71
C LYS A 49 0.52 -19.54 23.43
N SER A 50 -0.63 -19.03 22.98
CA SER A 50 -1.34 -19.53 21.81
C SER A 50 -0.70 -19.06 20.50
N PRO A 51 -0.50 -19.96 19.52
CA PRO A 51 0.04 -19.60 18.22
C PRO A 51 -1.02 -19.02 17.27
N PHE A 52 -2.29 -19.05 17.66
CA PHE A 52 -3.40 -18.53 16.87
C PHE A 52 -3.65 -17.03 17.09
N PHE A 53 -2.90 -16.40 18.00
CA PHE A 53 -3.05 -14.99 18.33
C PHE A 53 -1.69 -14.32 18.35
N VAL A 54 -1.63 -13.11 17.82
CA VAL A 54 -0.53 -12.20 18.04
C VAL A 54 -0.71 -11.65 19.45
N SER A 55 0.24 -11.91 20.35
CA SER A 55 0.29 -11.26 21.66
C SER A 55 0.69 -9.80 21.49
N ASP A 56 0.27 -8.94 22.42
CA ASP A 56 0.57 -7.50 22.38
C ASP A 56 2.09 -7.21 22.34
N ASP A 57 2.90 -8.14 22.84
CA ASP A 57 4.38 -8.06 22.84
C ASP A 57 5.05 -8.70 21.60
N LEU A 58 4.25 -9.14 20.61
CA LEU A 58 4.69 -9.81 19.37
C LEU A 58 5.51 -11.11 19.58
N THR A 59 5.62 -11.62 20.80
CA THR A 59 6.54 -12.74 21.13
C THR A 59 6.17 -14.10 20.50
N HIS A 60 4.96 -14.22 19.94
CA HIS A 60 4.44 -15.45 19.33
C HIS A 60 4.12 -15.32 17.84
N VAL A 61 4.53 -14.22 17.22
CA VAL A 61 4.36 -14.02 15.79
C VAL A 61 5.11 -15.13 15.03
N GLY A 62 4.40 -15.81 14.12
CA GLY A 62 5.00 -16.76 13.17
C GLY A 62 5.18 -18.20 13.67
N PHE A 63 4.56 -18.57 14.79
CA PHE A 63 4.54 -19.94 15.30
C PHE A 63 5.94 -20.60 15.39
N PHE A 64 6.18 -21.67 14.64
CA PHE A 64 7.49 -22.34 14.59
C PHE A 64 8.47 -21.67 13.61
N PHE A 65 8.00 -20.83 12.67
CA PHE A 65 8.86 -20.17 11.69
C PHE A 65 9.83 -19.19 12.35
N THR A 66 9.48 -18.60 13.49
CA THR A 66 10.35 -17.65 14.21
C THR A 66 11.14 -18.30 15.36
N LYS A 67 11.25 -19.64 15.37
CA LYS A 67 12.00 -20.38 16.40
C LYS A 67 13.33 -20.86 15.86
N ARG A 68 14.42 -20.52 16.57
CA ARG A 68 15.82 -20.77 16.17
C ARG A 68 16.08 -22.21 15.73
N ILE A 69 15.48 -23.17 16.42
CA ILE A 69 15.66 -24.61 16.16
C ILE A 69 15.14 -25.07 14.79
N PHE A 70 14.22 -24.33 14.16
CA PHE A 70 13.64 -24.68 12.87
C PHE A 70 14.17 -23.83 11.72
N GLY A 71 15.10 -22.89 11.98
CA GLY A 71 15.49 -21.90 10.99
C GLY A 71 16.12 -22.51 9.75
N ASP A 72 17.06 -23.44 9.90
CA ASP A 72 17.64 -24.11 8.74
C ASP A 72 16.66 -25.08 8.06
N LEU A 73 15.72 -25.64 8.82
CA LEU A 73 14.77 -26.63 8.34
C LEU A 73 13.68 -26.05 7.44
N LEU A 74 13.32 -24.78 7.63
CA LEU A 74 12.15 -24.15 7.01
C LEU A 74 12.48 -23.08 5.96
N LYS A 75 13.75 -22.97 5.53
CA LYS A 75 14.20 -21.88 4.66
C LYS A 75 13.42 -21.77 3.35
N ASP A 76 13.00 -22.90 2.79
CA ASP A 76 12.27 -22.91 1.52
C ASP A 76 10.79 -22.59 1.73
N GLU A 77 10.17 -23.13 2.77
CA GLU A 77 8.80 -22.81 3.16
C GLU A 77 8.62 -21.34 3.52
N VAL A 78 9.65 -20.73 4.13
CA VAL A 78 9.65 -19.30 4.46
C VAL A 78 9.53 -18.45 3.21
N LYS A 79 10.15 -18.83 2.10
CA LYS A 79 10.02 -18.08 0.84
C LYS A 79 8.56 -18.05 0.39
N GLU A 80 7.89 -19.20 0.36
CA GLU A 80 6.47 -19.28 -0.02
C GLU A 80 5.58 -18.50 0.94
N LEU A 81 5.83 -18.65 2.24
CA LEU A 81 5.11 -17.94 3.29
C LEU A 81 5.27 -16.42 3.15
N THR A 82 6.49 -15.92 2.95
CA THR A 82 6.75 -14.49 2.73
C THR A 82 5.93 -13.96 1.54
N HIS A 83 5.93 -14.65 0.40
CA HIS A 83 5.15 -14.22 -0.76
C HIS A 83 3.64 -14.20 -0.47
N PHE A 84 3.14 -15.20 0.27
CA PHE A 84 1.74 -15.24 0.70
C PHE A 84 1.39 -14.07 1.63
N LEU A 85 2.25 -13.76 2.60
CA LEU A 85 2.05 -12.68 3.56
C LEU A 85 2.14 -11.30 2.94
N MET A 86 3.04 -11.09 1.97
CA MET A 86 3.11 -9.85 1.19
C MET A 86 1.78 -9.59 0.47
N LYS A 87 1.18 -10.63 -0.14
CA LYS A 87 -0.14 -10.49 -0.79
C LYS A 87 -1.25 -10.15 0.21
N ARG A 88 -1.15 -10.63 1.46
CA ARG A 88 -2.10 -10.34 2.54
C ARG A 88 -1.81 -9.07 3.32
N LYS A 89 -0.68 -8.42 3.05
CA LYS A 89 -0.17 -7.28 3.80
C LYS A 89 -0.02 -7.54 5.30
N ASP A 90 0.36 -8.75 5.69
CA ASP A 90 0.63 -9.09 7.09
C ASP A 90 2.03 -8.62 7.50
N MET A 91 2.17 -7.32 7.76
CA MET A 91 3.47 -6.67 8.01
C MET A 91 4.15 -7.16 9.29
N ILE A 92 3.36 -7.50 10.31
CA ILE A 92 3.88 -7.97 11.60
C ILE A 92 4.67 -9.26 11.40
N LEU A 93 4.08 -10.24 10.70
CA LEU A 93 4.77 -11.50 10.45
C LEU A 93 5.92 -11.36 9.45
N LEU A 94 5.79 -10.48 8.45
CA LEU A 94 6.90 -10.20 7.55
C LEU A 94 8.12 -9.62 8.28
N GLN A 95 7.90 -8.68 9.21
CA GLN A 95 8.98 -8.10 10.01
C GLN A 95 9.65 -9.15 10.92
N ALA A 96 8.87 -10.06 11.51
CA ALA A 96 9.41 -11.13 12.32
C ALA A 96 10.23 -12.13 11.50
N LEU A 97 9.76 -12.48 10.29
CA LEU A 97 10.48 -13.36 9.37
C LEU A 97 11.76 -12.71 8.85
N ASP A 98 11.72 -11.42 8.50
CA ASP A 98 12.91 -10.66 8.12
C ASP A 98 13.98 -10.73 9.22
N GLY A 99 13.66 -10.37 10.46
CA GLY A 99 14.63 -10.43 11.56
C GLY A 99 15.25 -11.81 11.81
N PHE A 100 14.54 -12.89 11.46
CA PHE A 100 14.97 -14.26 11.71
C PHE A 100 15.72 -14.90 10.53
N TYR A 101 15.28 -14.65 9.29
CA TYR A 101 15.79 -15.29 8.07
C TYR A 101 16.65 -14.37 7.20
N PHE A 102 16.88 -13.13 7.61
CA PHE A 102 17.67 -12.18 6.85
C PHE A 102 19.10 -12.71 6.59
N SER A 103 19.57 -12.52 5.37
CA SER A 103 20.91 -12.87 4.92
C SER A 103 21.48 -11.77 4.04
N GLU A 104 22.61 -11.18 4.43
CA GLU A 104 23.24 -10.07 3.70
C GLU A 104 23.66 -10.43 2.27
N SER A 105 23.88 -11.72 1.99
CA SER A 105 24.24 -12.22 0.67
C SER A 105 23.04 -12.56 -0.23
N SER A 106 21.80 -12.39 0.25
CA SER A 106 20.58 -12.72 -0.51
C SER A 106 19.89 -11.46 -1.03
N VAL A 107 19.66 -11.43 -2.34
CA VAL A 107 18.89 -10.38 -3.00
C VAL A 107 17.44 -10.36 -2.46
N GLU A 108 16.83 -11.53 -2.28
CA GLU A 108 15.47 -11.69 -1.80
C GLU A 108 15.29 -11.16 -0.37
N ALA A 109 16.26 -11.39 0.50
CA ALA A 109 16.25 -10.87 1.87
C ALA A 109 16.28 -9.33 1.89
N TRP A 110 17.17 -8.71 1.13
CA TRP A 110 17.22 -7.25 1.00
C TRP A 110 15.95 -6.67 0.37
N LEU A 111 15.38 -7.34 -0.63
CA LEU A 111 14.12 -6.94 -1.25
C LEU A 111 12.94 -7.02 -0.28
N LEU A 112 12.88 -8.05 0.55
CA LEU A 112 11.86 -8.18 1.58
C LEU A 112 12.00 -7.05 2.61
N ARG A 113 13.21 -6.85 3.14
CA ARG A 113 13.48 -5.78 4.10
C ARG A 113 13.10 -4.41 3.54
N ALA A 114 13.55 -4.11 2.32
CA ALA A 114 13.22 -2.85 1.64
C ALA A 114 11.71 -2.67 1.46
N TYR A 115 10.97 -3.75 1.13
CA TYR A 115 9.51 -3.71 1.03
C TYR A 115 8.84 -3.40 2.38
N ILE A 116 9.30 -4.03 3.47
CA ILE A 116 8.80 -3.76 4.83
C ILE A 116 9.07 -2.30 5.21
N GLU A 117 10.30 -1.81 5.03
CA GLU A 117 10.70 -0.43 5.29
C GLU A 117 9.87 0.57 4.46
N SER A 118 9.62 0.26 3.18
CA SER A 118 8.76 1.07 2.30
C SER A 118 7.31 1.13 2.80
N SER A 119 6.81 0.02 3.37
CA SER A 119 5.41 -0.09 3.82
C SER A 119 5.11 0.69 5.09
N ILE A 120 6.14 0.98 5.89
CA ILE A 120 6.07 1.84 7.07
C ILE A 120 6.57 3.27 6.76
N GLU A 121 6.69 3.60 5.48
CA GLU A 121 7.07 4.93 4.97
C GLU A 121 8.49 5.39 5.36
N ASP A 122 9.35 4.49 5.85
CA ASP A 122 10.78 4.74 6.01
C ASP A 122 11.50 4.57 4.66
N TYR A 123 11.18 5.48 3.73
CA TYR A 123 11.75 5.47 2.39
C TYR A 123 13.27 5.68 2.41
N ARG A 124 13.81 6.34 3.45
CA ARG A 124 15.25 6.57 3.56
C ARG A 124 16.00 5.26 3.81
N THR A 125 15.51 4.42 4.71
CA THR A 125 16.10 3.10 4.97
C THR A 125 15.80 2.14 3.84
N ALA A 126 14.56 2.15 3.31
CA ALA A 126 14.17 1.32 2.16
C ALA A 126 15.09 1.52 0.95
N LEU A 127 15.46 2.77 0.64
CA LEU A 127 16.40 3.07 -0.45
C LEU A 127 17.77 2.41 -0.24
N GLN A 128 18.28 2.37 0.99
CA GLN A 128 19.55 1.71 1.28
C GLN A 128 19.44 0.20 1.06
N SER A 129 18.36 -0.42 1.54
CA SER A 129 18.10 -1.86 1.35
C SER A 129 17.93 -2.22 -0.13
N TYR A 130 17.21 -1.41 -0.92
CA TYR A 130 17.13 -1.60 -2.37
C TYR A 130 18.48 -1.42 -3.07
N GLN A 131 19.30 -0.45 -2.65
CA GLN A 131 20.66 -0.30 -3.18
C GLN A 131 21.53 -1.51 -2.88
N ARG A 132 21.39 -2.14 -1.70
CA ARG A 132 22.08 -3.40 -1.38
C ARG A 132 21.60 -4.55 -2.26
N ALA A 133 20.29 -4.67 -2.50
CA ALA A 133 19.75 -5.65 -3.44
C ALA A 133 20.30 -5.44 -4.86
N LEU A 134 20.34 -4.20 -5.35
CA LEU A 134 20.88 -3.83 -6.66
C LEU A 134 22.40 -3.99 -6.75
N ALA A 135 23.14 -3.92 -5.65
CA ALA A 135 24.57 -4.20 -5.64
C ALA A 135 24.86 -5.70 -5.82
N LEU A 136 23.96 -6.57 -5.35
CA LEU A 136 24.05 -8.02 -5.51
C LEU A 136 23.53 -8.48 -6.88
N ASP A 137 22.42 -7.88 -7.34
CA ASP A 137 21.86 -8.12 -8.67
C ASP A 137 21.49 -6.77 -9.34
N PRO A 138 22.41 -6.20 -10.15
CA PRO A 138 22.19 -4.92 -10.82
C PRO A 138 21.05 -4.91 -11.82
N ASN A 139 20.55 -6.07 -12.26
CA ASN A 139 19.48 -6.21 -13.26
C ASN A 139 18.14 -6.63 -12.63
N SER A 140 18.06 -6.69 -11.30
CA SER A 140 16.84 -7.07 -10.60
C SER A 140 15.72 -6.04 -10.86
N GLU A 141 14.80 -6.38 -11.75
CA GLU A 141 13.66 -5.53 -12.10
C GLU A 141 12.80 -5.20 -10.87
N ARG A 142 12.63 -6.17 -9.95
CA ARG A 142 11.90 -5.98 -8.69
C ARG A 142 12.58 -4.95 -7.81
N ALA A 143 13.91 -5.00 -7.71
CA ALA A 143 14.68 -4.03 -6.91
C ALA A 143 14.63 -2.65 -7.54
N MET A 144 14.80 -2.55 -8.87
CA MET A 144 14.70 -1.27 -9.59
C MET A 144 13.31 -0.63 -9.43
N LYS A 145 12.24 -1.41 -9.57
CA LYS A 145 10.86 -0.91 -9.41
C LYS A 145 10.62 -0.36 -8.00
N GLY A 146 11.03 -1.11 -6.97
CA GLY A 146 10.92 -0.69 -5.57
C GLY A 146 11.77 0.54 -5.25
N TYR A 147 13.02 0.56 -5.75
CA TYR A 147 13.94 1.69 -5.61
C TYR A 147 13.38 2.97 -6.24
N ALA A 148 12.91 2.90 -7.49
CA ALA A 148 12.37 4.04 -8.21
C ALA A 148 11.11 4.59 -7.53
N GLN A 149 10.23 3.71 -7.04
CA GLN A 149 9.05 4.11 -6.28
C GLN A 149 9.44 4.83 -4.98
N CYS A 150 10.41 4.31 -4.22
CA CYS A 150 10.90 4.98 -3.01
C CYS A 150 11.59 6.30 -3.33
N CYS A 151 12.26 6.41 -4.47
CA CYS A 151 12.84 7.67 -4.92
C CYS A 151 11.77 8.73 -5.15
N LEU A 152 10.61 8.38 -5.71
CA LEU A 152 9.48 9.31 -5.85
C LEU A 152 9.00 9.82 -4.49
N HIS A 153 8.73 8.91 -3.54
CA HIS A 153 8.26 9.28 -2.21
C HIS A 153 9.30 10.11 -1.43
N ALA A 154 10.59 9.79 -1.58
CA ALA A 154 11.68 10.55 -0.97
C ALA A 154 12.04 11.83 -1.75
N ARG A 155 11.22 12.26 -2.74
CA ARG A 155 11.43 13.42 -3.62
C ARG A 155 12.80 13.43 -4.36
N LYS A 156 13.40 12.25 -4.58
CA LYS A 156 14.64 12.05 -5.35
C LYS A 156 14.33 11.79 -6.83
N PHE A 157 13.72 12.77 -7.48
CA PHE A 157 13.13 12.61 -8.81
C PHE A 157 14.14 12.26 -9.91
N ASP A 158 15.38 12.79 -9.87
CA ASP A 158 16.44 12.45 -10.82
C ASP A 158 16.77 10.94 -10.82
N GLN A 159 16.82 10.34 -9.62
CA GLN A 159 17.12 8.92 -9.45
C GLN A 159 15.95 8.05 -9.87
N ALA A 160 14.72 8.49 -9.59
CA ALA A 160 13.51 7.85 -10.09
C ALA A 160 13.48 7.86 -11.62
N GLU A 161 13.71 9.00 -12.27
CA GLU A 161 13.76 9.15 -13.72
C GLU A 161 14.76 8.19 -14.35
N SER A 162 16.03 8.23 -13.90
CA SER A 162 17.09 7.37 -14.42
C SER A 162 16.73 5.89 -14.31
N THR A 163 16.13 5.48 -13.19
CA THR A 163 15.73 4.09 -12.96
C THR A 163 14.53 3.68 -13.83
N TYR A 164 13.51 4.54 -13.96
CA TYR A 164 12.36 4.27 -14.82
C TYR A 164 12.74 4.21 -16.30
N ARG A 165 13.66 5.06 -16.77
CA ARG A 165 14.19 4.97 -18.14
C ARG A 165 14.90 3.64 -18.39
N LYS A 166 15.70 3.13 -17.44
CA LYS A 166 16.32 1.80 -17.54
C LYS A 166 15.28 0.68 -17.60
N LEU A 167 14.26 0.74 -16.74
CA LEU A 167 13.17 -0.25 -16.75
C LEU A 167 12.41 -0.24 -18.08
N LEU A 168 12.14 0.94 -18.64
CA LEU A 168 11.47 1.09 -19.93
C LEU A 168 12.31 0.62 -21.12
N GLN A 169 13.65 0.53 -21.02
CA GLN A 169 14.46 -0.09 -22.08
C GLN A 169 14.18 -1.59 -22.22
N ALA A 170 13.74 -2.26 -21.15
CA ALA A 170 13.38 -3.67 -21.17
C ALA A 170 11.92 -3.90 -21.59
N ASP A 171 11.02 -2.95 -21.28
CA ASP A 171 9.60 -3.00 -21.60
C ASP A 171 9.08 -1.59 -21.92
N GLU A 172 9.31 -1.14 -23.16
CA GLU A 172 8.95 0.21 -23.61
C GLU A 172 7.43 0.47 -23.54
N GLY A 173 6.63 -0.58 -23.64
CA GLY A 173 5.17 -0.54 -23.63
C GLY A 173 4.56 -0.52 -22.23
N ASN A 174 5.38 -0.54 -21.17
CA ASN A 174 4.87 -0.60 -19.81
C ASN A 174 4.21 0.73 -19.38
N LEU A 175 2.90 0.81 -19.56
CA LEU A 175 2.09 1.98 -19.24
C LEU A 175 2.34 2.52 -17.81
N ARG A 176 2.44 1.64 -16.81
CA ARG A 176 2.67 2.05 -15.42
C ARG A 176 4.05 2.71 -15.24
N LEU A 177 5.08 2.19 -15.89
CA LEU A 177 6.42 2.79 -15.83
C LEU A 177 6.47 4.12 -16.61
N GLN A 178 5.78 4.22 -17.74
CA GLN A 178 5.64 5.49 -18.47
C GLN A 178 4.99 6.58 -17.61
N LEU A 179 3.90 6.26 -16.90
CA LEU A 179 3.22 7.20 -16.01
C LEU A 179 4.09 7.62 -14.83
N ARG A 180 4.83 6.68 -14.23
CA ARG A 180 5.78 6.99 -13.15
C ARG A 180 6.96 7.84 -13.63
N LEU A 181 7.45 7.62 -14.85
CA LEU A 181 8.46 8.47 -15.49
C LEU A 181 7.90 9.88 -15.76
N ALA A 182 6.69 9.99 -16.31
CA ALA A 182 6.04 11.27 -16.54
C ALA A 182 5.90 12.06 -15.24
N PHE A 183 5.44 11.42 -14.17
CA PHE A 183 5.36 12.04 -12.85
C PHE A 183 6.74 12.53 -12.37
N ALA A 184 7.78 11.70 -12.46
CA ALA A 184 9.14 12.07 -12.08
C ALA A 184 9.66 13.30 -12.87
N LEU A 185 9.33 13.39 -14.16
CA LEU A 185 9.72 14.52 -15.02
C LEU A 185 8.98 15.80 -14.65
N ILE A 186 7.66 15.73 -14.45
CA ILE A 186 6.84 16.87 -14.01
C ILE A 186 7.32 17.41 -12.66
N SER A 187 7.64 16.54 -11.70
CA SER A 187 8.17 16.93 -10.40
C SER A 187 9.57 17.59 -10.45
N GLN A 188 10.29 17.46 -11.57
CA GLN A 188 11.55 18.15 -11.85
C GLN A 188 11.36 19.42 -12.70
N ASP A 189 10.12 19.86 -12.93
CA ASP A 189 9.78 20.97 -13.84
C ASP A 189 10.14 20.70 -15.31
N LYS A 190 10.43 19.44 -15.68
CA LYS A 190 10.64 19.00 -17.08
C LYS A 190 9.30 18.79 -17.79
N MET A 191 8.52 19.88 -17.88
CA MET A 191 7.13 19.87 -18.32
C MET A 191 6.95 19.30 -19.73
N ASP A 192 7.78 19.69 -20.69
CA ASP A 192 7.64 19.28 -22.10
C ASP A 192 7.76 17.76 -22.28
N GLU A 193 8.76 17.13 -21.67
CA GLU A 193 8.95 15.68 -21.74
C GLU A 193 7.84 14.94 -20.99
N GLY A 194 7.47 15.39 -19.79
CA GLY A 194 6.40 14.78 -18.99
C GLY A 194 5.06 14.82 -19.70
N PHE A 195 4.67 15.97 -20.26
CA PHE A 195 3.46 16.10 -21.06
C PHE A 195 3.52 15.30 -22.36
N GLY A 196 4.68 15.21 -23.02
CA GLY A 196 4.85 14.36 -24.20
C GLY A 196 4.45 12.90 -23.94
N ILE A 197 4.87 12.34 -22.80
CA ILE A 197 4.44 11.00 -22.38
C ILE A 197 2.95 10.97 -22.07
N LEU A 198 2.44 11.92 -21.29
CA LEU A 198 1.02 11.94 -20.89
C LEU A 198 0.07 12.09 -22.08
N TYR A 199 0.42 12.90 -23.09
CA TYR A 199 -0.38 13.03 -24.30
C TYR A 199 -0.45 11.72 -25.08
N LYS A 200 0.69 11.03 -25.24
CA LYS A 200 0.72 9.70 -25.87
C LYS A 200 -0.16 8.72 -25.10
N VAL A 201 0.03 8.61 -23.79
CA VAL A 201 -0.74 7.69 -22.94
C VAL A 201 -2.23 8.00 -22.99
N ARG A 202 -2.65 9.26 -22.88
CA ARG A 202 -4.07 9.63 -22.92
C ARG A 202 -4.71 9.45 -24.30
N TYR A 203 -3.91 9.50 -25.38
CA TYR A 203 -4.39 9.17 -26.72
C TYR A 203 -4.62 7.67 -26.89
N GLU A 204 -3.67 6.85 -26.43
CA GLU A 204 -3.72 5.38 -26.55
C GLU A 204 -4.69 4.75 -25.53
N HIS A 205 -4.82 5.36 -24.35
CA HIS A 205 -5.60 4.88 -23.22
C HIS A 205 -6.46 6.02 -22.61
N PRO A 206 -7.51 6.48 -23.31
CA PRO A 206 -8.30 7.65 -22.90
C PRO A 206 -9.07 7.45 -21.58
N ASP A 207 -9.31 6.21 -21.16
CA ASP A 207 -10.00 5.85 -19.91
C ASP A 207 -9.03 5.61 -18.73
N ASN A 208 -7.73 5.82 -18.91
CA ASN A 208 -6.76 5.64 -17.83
C ASN A 208 -6.83 6.79 -16.81
N GLN A 209 -7.35 6.48 -15.63
CA GLN A 209 -7.58 7.45 -14.54
C GLN A 209 -6.27 8.04 -14.00
N GLU A 210 -5.23 7.23 -13.85
CA GLU A 210 -3.93 7.68 -13.34
C GLU A 210 -3.28 8.68 -14.30
N ALA A 211 -3.38 8.44 -15.61
CA ALA A 211 -2.92 9.37 -16.64
C ALA A 211 -3.69 10.69 -16.60
N ALA A 212 -5.01 10.64 -16.46
CA ALA A 212 -5.85 11.83 -16.33
C ALA A 212 -5.50 12.65 -15.08
N ARG A 213 -5.29 11.97 -13.94
CA ARG A 213 -4.89 12.58 -12.67
C ARG A 213 -3.53 13.29 -12.77
N ILE A 214 -2.51 12.59 -13.28
CA ILE A 214 -1.16 13.18 -13.44
C ILE A 214 -1.22 14.36 -14.41
N PHE A 215 -2.01 14.25 -15.48
CA PHE A 215 -2.20 15.35 -16.43
C PHE A 215 -2.88 16.58 -15.80
N ALA A 216 -3.91 16.39 -15.00
CA ALA A 216 -4.60 17.48 -14.30
C ALA A 216 -3.67 18.16 -13.29
N TRP A 217 -2.93 17.37 -12.51
CA TRP A 217 -1.91 17.87 -11.59
C TRP A 217 -0.80 18.67 -12.31
N ALA A 218 -0.24 18.12 -13.39
CA ALA A 218 0.75 18.81 -14.21
C ALA A 218 0.20 20.13 -14.79
N SER A 219 -1.10 20.16 -15.14
CA SER A 219 -1.76 21.37 -15.65
C SER A 219 -1.86 22.45 -14.57
N LEU A 220 -2.15 22.08 -13.31
CA LEU A 220 -2.13 23.01 -12.18
C LEU A 220 -0.75 23.62 -11.95
N LEU A 221 0.30 22.79 -11.97
CA LEU A 221 1.69 23.24 -11.82
C LEU A 221 2.11 24.22 -12.92
N GLN A 222 1.55 24.08 -14.13
CA GLN A 222 1.81 24.95 -15.28
C GLN A 222 0.95 26.23 -15.30
N GLY A 223 0.07 26.47 -14.32
CA GLY A 223 -0.81 27.63 -14.32
C GLY A 223 -2.11 27.44 -15.11
N LYS A 224 -2.37 26.26 -15.67
CA LYS A 224 -3.52 25.97 -16.54
C LYS A 224 -4.71 25.42 -15.74
N VAL A 225 -5.24 26.24 -14.85
CA VAL A 225 -6.29 25.84 -13.89
C VAL A 225 -7.55 25.36 -14.60
N GLU A 226 -8.01 26.04 -15.66
CA GLU A 226 -9.22 25.67 -16.40
C GLU A 226 -9.08 24.29 -17.04
N GLN A 227 -7.87 23.96 -17.50
CA GLN A 227 -7.58 22.65 -18.07
C GLN A 227 -7.62 21.56 -17.00
N ALA A 228 -7.03 21.79 -15.83
CA ALA A 228 -7.06 20.85 -14.72
C ALA A 228 -8.49 20.62 -14.22
N GLU A 229 -9.24 21.70 -13.98
CA GLU A 229 -10.63 21.65 -13.56
C GLU A 229 -11.49 20.84 -14.52
N LYS A 230 -11.35 21.09 -15.83
CA LYS A 230 -12.09 20.33 -16.84
C LYS A 230 -11.81 18.84 -16.75
N VAL A 231 -10.56 18.44 -16.57
CA VAL A 231 -10.17 17.02 -16.47
C VAL A 231 -10.76 16.38 -15.21
N TYR A 232 -10.66 17.04 -14.05
CA TYR A 232 -11.27 16.53 -12.81
C TYR A 232 -12.80 16.44 -12.91
N GLY A 233 -13.44 17.43 -13.55
CA GLY A 233 -14.88 17.42 -13.82
C GLY A 233 -15.31 16.26 -14.73
N GLU A 234 -14.57 15.99 -15.80
CA GLU A 234 -14.80 14.85 -16.70
C GLU A 234 -14.61 13.51 -15.97
N MET A 235 -13.54 13.39 -15.17
CA MET A 235 -13.30 12.22 -14.31
C MET A 235 -14.47 11.97 -13.36
N LYS A 236 -14.93 13.01 -12.64
CA LYS A 236 -16.06 12.91 -11.70
C LYS A 236 -17.36 12.52 -12.41
N ALA A 237 -17.65 13.13 -13.56
CA ALA A 237 -18.85 12.84 -14.35
C ALA A 237 -18.90 11.40 -14.90
N ARG A 238 -17.74 10.79 -15.18
CA ARG A 238 -17.63 9.41 -15.67
C ARG A 238 -17.54 8.36 -14.57
N GLY A 239 -17.57 8.76 -13.29
CA GLY A 239 -17.29 7.87 -12.16
C GLY A 239 -15.84 7.34 -12.14
N GLN A 240 -14.94 8.04 -12.82
CA GLN A 240 -13.51 7.72 -12.97
C GLN A 240 -12.67 8.60 -12.02
N PHE A 241 -13.13 8.74 -10.77
CA PHE A 241 -12.67 9.73 -9.81
C PHE A 241 -12.56 9.07 -8.44
N GLU A 242 -11.40 9.17 -7.80
CA GLU A 242 -11.16 8.63 -6.47
C GLU A 242 -11.29 9.74 -5.42
N PRO A 243 -11.63 9.44 -4.15
CA PRO A 243 -11.77 10.46 -3.12
C PRO A 243 -10.54 11.35 -2.93
N VAL A 244 -9.33 10.81 -3.15
CA VAL A 244 -8.07 11.56 -3.13
C VAL A 244 -7.99 12.65 -4.20
N ASP A 245 -8.73 12.52 -5.31
CA ASP A 245 -8.79 13.54 -6.37
C ASP A 245 -9.50 14.82 -5.92
N ASN A 246 -10.34 14.75 -4.87
CA ASN A 246 -11.05 15.92 -4.35
C ASN A 246 -10.11 16.97 -3.78
N LEU A 247 -8.93 16.61 -3.26
CA LEU A 247 -7.93 17.58 -2.78
C LEU A 247 -7.50 18.51 -3.92
N ASN A 248 -6.97 17.94 -5.01
CA ASN A 248 -6.47 18.70 -6.15
C ASN A 248 -7.59 19.36 -6.95
N TYR A 249 -8.77 18.74 -7.01
CA TYR A 249 -9.93 19.39 -7.61
C TYR A 249 -10.40 20.58 -6.75
N GLY A 250 -10.32 20.47 -5.42
CA GLY A 250 -10.55 21.55 -4.47
C GLY A 250 -9.61 22.73 -4.70
N TYR A 251 -8.32 22.46 -4.94
CA TYR A 251 -7.37 23.52 -5.33
C TYR A 251 -7.78 24.24 -6.61
N CYS A 252 -8.27 23.53 -7.64
CA CYS A 252 -8.79 24.17 -8.85
C CYS A 252 -9.90 25.17 -8.50
N LYS A 253 -10.86 24.76 -7.66
CA LYS A 253 -11.98 25.61 -7.22
C LYS A 253 -11.50 26.82 -6.43
N LEU A 254 -10.53 26.64 -5.53
CA LEU A 254 -9.93 27.75 -4.78
C LEU A 254 -9.26 28.76 -5.71
N PHE A 255 -8.49 28.30 -6.69
CA PHE A 255 -7.77 29.17 -7.63
C PHE A 255 -8.71 29.99 -8.52
N HIS A 256 -9.92 29.49 -8.76
CA HIS A 256 -11.01 30.21 -9.42
C HIS A 256 -11.92 31.00 -8.48
N GLN A 257 -11.55 31.16 -7.21
CA GLN A 257 -12.34 31.88 -6.19
C GLN A 257 -13.72 31.24 -5.93
N GLN A 258 -13.91 29.99 -6.30
CA GLN A 258 -15.11 29.19 -6.02
C GLN A 258 -14.99 28.51 -4.65
N VAL A 259 -14.73 29.30 -3.61
CA VAL A 259 -14.32 28.82 -2.28
C VAL A 259 -15.30 27.81 -1.69
N SER A 260 -16.60 28.04 -1.77
CA SER A 260 -17.62 27.10 -1.26
C SER A 260 -17.54 25.74 -1.93
N GLN A 261 -17.29 25.67 -3.24
CA GLN A 261 -17.13 24.40 -3.94
C GLN A 261 -15.83 23.70 -3.56
N GLY A 262 -14.74 24.45 -3.37
CA GLY A 262 -13.48 23.92 -2.87
C GLY A 262 -13.62 23.29 -1.48
N ILE A 263 -14.32 23.97 -0.57
CA ILE A 263 -14.60 23.49 0.78
C ILE A 263 -15.35 22.16 0.76
N GLU A 264 -16.41 22.01 -0.05
CA GLU A 264 -17.13 20.73 -0.14
C GLU A 264 -16.23 19.59 -0.64
N LEU A 265 -15.35 19.87 -1.61
CA LEU A 265 -14.39 18.87 -2.09
C LEU A 265 -13.40 18.48 -0.99
N PHE A 266 -12.86 19.42 -0.22
CA PHE A 266 -11.99 19.08 0.91
C PHE A 266 -12.68 18.26 1.99
N ARG A 267 -13.98 18.50 2.25
CA ARG A 267 -14.76 17.66 3.17
C ARG A 267 -14.93 16.24 2.64
N GLU A 268 -15.25 16.08 1.35
CA GLU A 268 -15.34 14.76 0.73
C GLU A 268 -13.97 14.04 0.81
N TYR A 269 -12.86 14.75 0.57
CA TYR A 269 -11.50 14.22 0.73
C TYR A 269 -11.25 13.75 2.17
N LEU A 270 -11.50 14.60 3.18
CA LEU A 270 -11.28 14.28 4.59
C LEU A 270 -12.07 13.06 5.04
N SER A 271 -13.34 12.97 4.65
CA SER A 271 -14.22 11.83 4.95
C SER A 271 -13.69 10.48 4.42
N SER A 272 -12.76 10.52 3.46
CA SER A 272 -12.14 9.33 2.88
C SER A 272 -10.85 8.90 3.56
N ILE A 273 -10.17 9.81 4.26
CA ILE A 273 -8.86 9.54 4.88
C ILE A 273 -8.91 9.37 6.39
N THR A 274 -9.90 9.98 7.08
CA THR A 274 -10.06 9.84 8.53
C THR A 274 -11.54 9.77 8.92
N LYS A 275 -11.82 9.08 10.02
CA LYS A 275 -13.11 9.13 10.74
C LYS A 275 -13.00 9.87 12.07
N ASP A 276 -11.78 10.25 12.44
CA ASP A 276 -11.52 11.03 13.63
C ASP A 276 -11.60 12.52 13.26
N GLU A 277 -12.75 13.12 13.58
CA GLU A 277 -13.03 14.54 13.35
C GLU A 277 -11.97 15.45 14.00
N GLN A 278 -11.28 14.99 15.05
CA GLN A 278 -10.25 15.77 15.72
C GLN A 278 -8.98 15.91 14.87
N MET A 279 -8.73 14.97 13.96
CA MET A 279 -7.55 14.99 13.09
C MET A 279 -7.81 15.69 11.76
N GLU A 280 -9.06 16.06 11.43
CA GLU A 280 -9.42 16.60 10.11
C GLU A 280 -8.66 17.88 9.76
N TYR A 281 -8.50 18.78 10.75
CA TYR A 281 -7.75 20.02 10.56
C TYR A 281 -6.29 19.74 10.23
N GLU A 282 -5.61 18.95 11.07
CA GLU A 282 -4.19 18.62 10.92
C GLU A 282 -3.95 17.87 9.61
N SER A 283 -4.81 16.90 9.27
CA SER A 283 -4.72 16.12 8.04
C SER A 283 -4.79 16.99 6.79
N LEU A 284 -5.75 17.92 6.71
CA LEU A 284 -5.85 18.81 5.56
C LEU A 284 -4.69 19.82 5.53
N TYR A 285 -4.32 20.38 6.69
CA TYR A 285 -3.26 21.37 6.76
C TYR A 285 -1.91 20.78 6.33
N ASP A 286 -1.58 19.56 6.76
CA ASP A 286 -0.35 18.87 6.39
C ASP A 286 -0.26 18.64 4.87
N GLU A 287 -1.34 18.18 4.24
CA GLU A 287 -1.41 18.02 2.78
C GLU A 287 -1.24 19.36 2.05
N MET A 288 -1.89 20.43 2.53
CA MET A 288 -1.68 21.77 1.97
C MET A 288 -0.25 22.28 2.18
N GLN A 289 0.43 21.90 3.27
CA GLN A 289 1.83 22.26 3.49
C GLN A 289 2.79 21.52 2.55
N GLU A 290 2.50 20.27 2.20
CA GLU A 290 3.25 19.51 1.19
C GLU A 290 3.21 20.20 -0.19
N ASP A 291 2.08 20.86 -0.48
CA ASP A 291 1.79 21.59 -1.72
C ASP A 291 1.95 23.12 -1.61
N LYS A 292 2.56 23.62 -0.53
CA LYS A 292 2.68 25.06 -0.25
C LYS A 292 3.31 25.87 -1.37
N GLU A 293 4.25 25.27 -2.12
CA GLU A 293 4.92 25.95 -3.23
C GLU A 293 3.95 26.23 -4.38
N LEU A 294 3.07 25.27 -4.68
CA LEU A 294 1.99 25.45 -5.67
C LEU A 294 1.02 26.52 -5.16
N LEU A 295 0.52 26.37 -3.94
CA LEU A 295 -0.48 27.28 -3.35
C LEU A 295 0.04 28.73 -3.27
N SER A 296 1.31 28.92 -2.92
CA SER A 296 1.96 30.23 -2.89
C SER A 296 2.03 30.90 -4.27
N ARG A 297 2.22 30.14 -5.36
CA ARG A 297 2.21 30.69 -6.73
C ARG A 297 0.85 31.28 -7.11
N TYR A 298 -0.23 30.78 -6.49
CA TYR A 298 -1.59 31.31 -6.65
C TYR A 298 -1.98 32.35 -5.59
N GLY A 299 -1.03 32.80 -4.77
CA GLY A 299 -1.22 33.90 -3.82
C GLY A 299 -1.79 33.50 -2.46
N PHE A 300 -1.86 32.20 -2.14
CA PHE A 300 -2.30 31.73 -0.83
C PHE A 300 -1.15 31.77 0.17
N THR A 301 -1.35 32.46 1.29
CA THR A 301 -0.44 32.50 2.42
C THR A 301 -0.75 31.41 3.43
N ASP A 302 0.17 31.12 4.36
CA ASP A 302 -0.08 30.18 5.46
C ASP A 302 -1.32 30.54 6.30
N ILE A 303 -1.63 31.84 6.43
CA ILE A 303 -2.83 32.32 7.11
C ILE A 303 -4.08 31.90 6.33
N ASP A 304 -4.06 32.05 5.00
CA ASP A 304 -5.17 31.64 4.14
C ASP A 304 -5.41 30.13 4.23
N LEU A 305 -4.34 29.32 4.27
CA LEU A 305 -4.44 27.87 4.42
C LEU A 305 -5.12 27.50 5.74
N LYS A 306 -4.70 28.12 6.85
CA LYS A 306 -5.31 27.90 8.18
C LYS A 306 -6.79 28.29 8.20
N LEU A 307 -7.14 29.42 7.59
CA LEU A 307 -8.54 29.87 7.47
C LEU A 307 -9.37 28.90 6.62
N ILE A 308 -8.82 28.36 5.54
CA ILE A 308 -9.49 27.34 4.72
C ILE A 308 -9.73 26.07 5.55
N CYS A 309 -8.72 25.58 6.28
CA CYS A 309 -8.88 24.42 7.16
C CYS A 309 -9.97 24.67 8.22
N ASP A 310 -10.00 25.86 8.84
CA ASP A 310 -11.04 26.24 9.79
C ASP A 310 -12.44 26.23 9.15
N LEU A 311 -12.61 26.76 7.94
CA LEU A 311 -13.88 26.76 7.22
C LEU A 311 -14.35 25.35 6.82
N VAL A 312 -13.40 24.46 6.51
CA VAL A 312 -13.69 23.07 6.15
C VAL A 312 -14.24 22.32 7.37
N VAL A 313 -13.56 22.42 8.52
CA VAL A 313 -13.91 21.69 9.75
C VAL A 313 -15.05 22.35 10.54
N ASN A 314 -15.19 23.68 10.46
CA ASN A 314 -16.21 24.45 11.19
C ASN A 314 -17.17 25.19 10.23
N PRO A 315 -18.24 24.53 9.72
CA PRO A 315 -19.18 25.12 8.76
C PRO A 315 -20.05 26.29 9.27
N ARG A 316 -19.77 26.86 10.44
CA ARG A 316 -20.54 27.97 11.02
C ARG A 316 -19.85 29.32 10.78
N SER A 317 -19.99 29.84 9.56
CA SER A 317 -19.89 31.27 9.26
C SER A 317 -20.82 31.65 8.14
#